data_AF-A0A3C1UIC2-F1
#
_entry.id   AF-A0A3C1UIC2-F1
#
_cell.length_a   1.000
_cell.length_b   1.000
_cell.length_c   1.000
_cell.angle_alpha   90.00
_cell.angle_beta   90.00
_cell.angle_gamma   90.00
#
_symmetry.space_group_name_H-M   'P 1'
#
loop_
_entity.id
_entity.type
_entity.pdbx_description
1 polymer ?
#
loop_
_entity_poly.entity_id
_entity_poly.type
_entity_poly.pdbx_seq_one_letter_code
_entity_poly.pdbx_strand_id
1 'polypeptide(L)'
;MFVDIRFCGVLNLLTINIRCYIVPLEKVVFITGKAVIMFVKTIKEGKDFEAAFFGFNHPFIYKEFQPIEEVLSDVVASQKRLCWNPKHPTTPMTRRLFEPIKLGLGVGGEALQLFCAINTILDYHFGIDGFFSISKRSALKFTVDDIVTFDLTFKSSSHKKKNQKADFLISAADFESLPNLGYLVDKIVRKLRKDCL
;
A
#
# COMPACT_ATOMS: atom_id res chain seq x y z
N MET A 1 -6.66 27.89 -17.84
CA MET A 1 -7.74 28.70 -17.23
C MET A 1 -7.13 29.41 -16.03
N PHE A 2 -7.08 30.74 -16.04
CA PHE A 2 -6.51 31.52 -14.93
C PHE A 2 -7.61 31.79 -13.91
N VAL A 3 -7.35 31.48 -12.64
CA VAL A 3 -8.24 31.84 -11.53
C VAL A 3 -7.47 32.82 -10.65
N ASP A 4 -7.95 34.06 -10.62
CA ASP A 4 -7.39 35.12 -9.80
C ASP A 4 -8.08 35.05 -8.42
N ILE A 5 -7.32 34.77 -7.37
CA ILE A 5 -7.86 34.63 -6.01
C ILE A 5 -7.25 35.73 -5.15
N ARG A 6 -8.10 36.69 -4.73
CA ARG A 6 -7.71 37.74 -3.79
C ARG A 6 -7.99 37.28 -2.36
N PHE A 7 -6.97 37.19 -1.52
CA PHE A 7 -7.14 37.08 -0.08
C PHE A 7 -7.19 38.48 0.53
N CYS A 8 -8.27 38.77 1.26
CA CYS A 8 -8.38 39.97 2.09
C CYS A 8 -8.34 39.51 3.56
N GLY A 9 -7.14 39.50 4.14
CA GLY A 9 -6.92 39.24 5.56
C GLY A 9 -6.33 40.47 6.21
N VAL A 10 -6.89 40.87 7.37
CA VAL A 10 -6.54 42.09 8.11
C VAL A 10 -5.16 41.91 8.77
N LEU A 11 -4.11 42.26 8.05
CA LEU A 11 -2.80 42.68 8.58
C LEU A 11 -2.05 43.38 7.44
N ASN A 12 -2.05 44.73 7.49
CA ASN A 12 -1.26 45.68 6.71
C ASN A 12 -0.94 45.31 5.24
N LEU A 13 -1.77 45.87 4.35
CA LEU A 13 -1.57 46.16 2.92
C LEU A 13 -0.20 45.76 2.33
N LEU A 14 -0.06 44.50 1.95
CA LEU A 14 0.91 44.04 0.96
C LEU A 14 0.11 43.27 -0.09
N THR A 15 -0.18 43.92 -1.21
CA THR A 15 -0.85 43.30 -2.34
C THR A 15 0.13 42.36 -3.04
N ILE A 16 0.12 41.09 -2.68
CA ILE A 16 0.96 40.07 -3.33
C ILE A 16 0.21 39.57 -4.57
N ASN A 17 0.73 39.89 -5.76
CA ASN A 17 0.26 39.27 -7.00
C ASN A 17 0.74 37.81 -7.02
N ILE A 18 -0.18 36.86 -6.86
CA ILE A 18 0.11 35.43 -6.92
C ILE A 18 -0.22 34.94 -8.33
N ARG A 19 0.79 34.48 -9.07
CA ARG A 19 0.57 33.73 -10.31
C ARG A 19 0.52 32.24 -9.97
N CYS A 20 -0.66 31.65 -10.07
CA CYS A 20 -0.87 30.21 -9.90
C CYS A 20 -0.64 29.49 -11.24
N TYR A 21 0.20 28.46 -11.24
CA TYR A 21 0.30 27.50 -12.34
C TYR A 21 -0.38 26.21 -11.92
N ILE A 22 -1.46 25.84 -12.61
CA ILE A 22 -2.12 24.55 -12.42
C ILE A 22 -1.35 23.54 -13.27
N VAL A 23 -0.56 22.69 -12.62
CA VAL A 23 0.13 21.55 -13.24
C VAL A 23 -0.63 20.28 -12.84
N PRO A 24 -0.81 19.28 -13.72
CA PRO A 24 -1.60 18.10 -13.40
C PRO A 24 -0.97 17.32 -12.24
N LEU A 25 -1.75 17.19 -11.17
CA LEU A 25 -1.69 16.24 -10.05
C LEU A 25 -0.32 15.61 -9.77
N GLU A 26 0.39 16.22 -8.83
CA GLU A 26 1.19 15.57 -7.76
C GLU A 26 1.95 16.62 -6.93
N LYS A 27 2.13 17.83 -7.47
CA LYS A 27 2.84 18.93 -6.79
C LYS A 27 2.21 20.27 -7.18
N VAL A 28 1.57 20.95 -6.24
CA VAL A 28 1.23 22.36 -6.39
C VAL A 28 2.40 23.17 -5.85
N VAL A 29 3.14 23.81 -6.74
CA VAL A 29 4.27 24.66 -6.37
C VAL A 29 3.79 26.11 -6.40
N PHE A 30 3.78 26.74 -5.22
CA PHE A 30 3.61 28.19 -5.11
C PHE A 30 4.98 28.84 -5.17
N ILE A 31 5.21 29.71 -6.16
CA ILE A 31 6.39 30.57 -6.20
C ILE A 31 5.91 31.98 -5.86
N THR A 32 6.05 32.36 -4.59
CA THR A 32 6.07 33.78 -4.22
C THR A 32 7.52 34.14 -3.96
N GLY A 33 7.94 35.34 -4.37
CA GLY A 33 9.34 35.73 -4.60
C GLY A 33 10.33 35.61 -3.44
N LYS A 34 9.99 35.00 -2.28
CA LYS A 34 10.92 34.65 -1.20
C LYS A 34 10.61 33.36 -0.42
N ALA A 35 9.60 32.55 -0.77
CA ALA A 35 9.33 31.30 -0.06
C ALA A 35 8.69 30.22 -0.95
N VAL A 36 9.24 29.01 -0.89
CA VAL A 36 8.63 27.80 -1.45
C VAL A 36 7.87 27.10 -0.33
N ILE A 37 6.54 27.13 -0.37
CA ILE A 37 5.70 26.36 0.56
C ILE A 37 5.39 25.03 -0.10
N MET A 38 6.04 23.96 0.36
CA MET A 38 5.74 22.60 -0.03
C MET A 38 4.67 22.01 0.88
N PHE A 39 3.49 21.72 0.33
CA PHE A 39 2.50 20.89 1.03
C PHE A 39 2.79 19.43 0.72
N VAL A 40 3.48 18.74 1.63
CA VAL A 40 3.55 17.28 1.62
C VAL A 40 2.24 16.79 2.22
N LYS A 41 1.40 16.11 1.43
CA LYS A 41 0.22 15.42 1.96
C LYS A 41 0.73 14.30 2.87
N THR A 42 0.76 14.56 4.17
CA THR A 42 0.89 13.52 5.17
C THR A 42 -0.30 12.58 4.99
N ILE A 43 -0.02 11.31 4.74
CA ILE A 43 -1.01 10.23 4.82
C ILE A 43 -1.54 10.31 6.25
N LYS A 44 -2.83 10.65 6.44
CA LYS A 44 -3.37 10.98 7.77
C LYS A 44 -4.09 9.79 8.41
N GLU A 45 -4.44 8.77 7.64
CA GLU A 45 -5.25 7.62 8.08
C GLU A 45 -4.73 6.32 7.44
N GLY A 46 -4.93 5.16 8.09
CA GLY A 46 -4.55 3.85 7.54
C GLY A 46 -5.14 3.57 6.16
N LYS A 47 -6.37 4.02 5.93
CA LYS A 47 -7.03 3.95 4.62
C LYS A 47 -6.33 4.73 3.51
N ASP A 48 -5.72 5.88 3.83
CA ASP A 48 -4.93 6.63 2.86
C ASP A 48 -3.66 5.85 2.47
N PHE A 49 -3.07 5.12 3.44
CA PHE A 49 -1.90 4.28 3.19
C PHE A 49 -2.26 3.07 2.34
N GLU A 50 -3.32 2.35 2.70
CA GLU A 50 -3.87 1.24 1.91
C GLU A 50 -4.21 1.68 0.47
N ALA A 51 -4.85 2.84 0.31
CA ALA A 51 -5.19 3.39 -0.99
C ALA A 51 -3.93 3.81 -1.79
N ALA A 52 -2.91 4.37 -1.14
CA ALA A 52 -1.63 4.66 -1.79
C ALA A 52 -0.88 3.37 -2.19
N PHE A 53 -1.04 2.31 -1.39
CA PHE A 53 -0.41 1.03 -1.61
C PHE A 53 -1.10 0.26 -2.74
N PHE A 54 -2.41 0.04 -2.69
CA PHE A 54 -3.13 -0.77 -3.69
C PHE A 54 -3.80 0.04 -4.82
N GLY A 55 -3.95 1.35 -4.65
CA GLY A 55 -4.42 2.24 -5.73
C GLY A 55 -5.94 2.38 -5.82
N PHE A 56 -6.68 1.93 -4.82
CA PHE A 56 -8.13 2.05 -4.76
C PHE A 56 -8.64 2.24 -3.34
N ASN A 57 -9.84 2.83 -3.22
CA ASN A 57 -10.56 3.01 -1.97
C ASN A 57 -11.91 2.32 -2.13
N HIS A 58 -12.19 1.31 -1.31
CA HIS A 58 -13.44 0.55 -1.39
C HIS A 58 -14.34 0.80 -0.18
N PRO A 59 -15.66 0.94 -0.40
CA PRO A 59 -16.60 0.99 0.71
C PRO A 59 -16.56 -0.35 1.45
N PHE A 60 -16.52 -0.27 2.77
CA PHE A 60 -16.49 -1.42 3.66
C PHE A 60 -17.80 -2.21 3.55
N ILE A 61 -17.74 -3.52 3.35
CA ILE A 61 -18.92 -4.40 3.30
C ILE A 61 -18.75 -5.51 4.35
N TYR A 62 -19.74 -5.66 5.22
CA TYR A 62 -19.76 -6.75 6.19
C TYR A 62 -19.79 -8.11 5.49
N LYS A 63 -19.01 -9.07 6.01
CA LYS A 63 -18.95 -10.44 5.51
C LYS A 63 -18.91 -11.42 6.69
N GLU A 64 -19.66 -12.51 6.55
CA GLU A 64 -19.65 -13.59 7.53
C GLU A 64 -18.26 -14.24 7.64
N PHE A 65 -17.95 -14.77 8.83
CA PHE A 65 -16.67 -15.44 9.08
C PHE A 65 -16.58 -16.73 8.26
N GLN A 66 -15.38 -17.00 7.71
CA GLN A 66 -15.05 -18.23 7.01
C GLN A 66 -13.64 -18.71 7.40
N PRO A 67 -13.36 -20.02 7.30
CA PRO A 67 -12.01 -20.57 7.47
C PRO A 67 -10.99 -19.94 6.51
N ILE A 68 -9.74 -19.79 6.95
CA ILE A 68 -8.72 -19.04 6.21
C ILE A 68 -8.44 -19.64 4.82
N GLU A 69 -8.51 -20.95 4.66
CA GLU A 69 -8.29 -21.65 3.39
C GLU A 69 -9.36 -21.31 2.35
N GLU A 70 -10.62 -21.17 2.78
CA GLU A 70 -11.74 -20.75 1.91
C GLU A 70 -11.56 -19.29 1.50
N VAL A 71 -11.19 -18.45 2.46
CA VAL A 71 -11.02 -17.02 2.26
C VAL A 71 -9.86 -16.70 1.30
N LEU A 72 -8.76 -17.46 1.34
CA LEU A 72 -7.63 -17.26 0.40
C LEU A 72 -8.06 -17.45 -1.05
N SER A 73 -8.90 -18.44 -1.32
CA SER A 73 -9.43 -18.69 -2.66
C SER A 73 -10.34 -17.54 -3.13
N ASP A 74 -11.15 -17.00 -2.22
CA ASP A 74 -12.00 -15.84 -2.47
C ASP A 74 -11.21 -14.56 -2.77
N VAL A 75 -10.09 -14.34 -2.07
CA VAL A 75 -9.17 -13.24 -2.36
C VAL A 75 -8.62 -13.38 -3.77
N VAL A 76 -8.14 -14.55 -4.16
CA VAL A 76 -7.62 -14.79 -5.51
C VAL A 76 -8.67 -14.49 -6.58
N ALA A 77 -9.91 -14.92 -6.36
CA ALA A 77 -11.03 -14.62 -7.26
C ALA A 77 -11.42 -13.13 -7.27
N SER A 78 -11.23 -12.41 -6.16
CA SER A 78 -11.57 -10.99 -6.05
C SER A 78 -10.66 -10.08 -6.86
N GLN A 79 -9.42 -10.48 -7.16
CA GLN A 79 -8.43 -9.62 -7.84
C GLN A 79 -8.95 -9.09 -9.19
N LYS A 80 -9.69 -9.92 -9.94
CA LYS A 80 -10.33 -9.52 -11.20
C LYS A 80 -11.38 -8.42 -10.99
N ARG A 81 -12.15 -8.48 -9.90
CA ARG A 81 -13.14 -7.45 -9.55
C ARG A 81 -12.48 -6.15 -9.10
N LEU A 82 -11.32 -6.26 -8.46
CA LEU A 82 -10.49 -5.12 -8.05
C LEU A 82 -9.66 -4.53 -9.20
N CYS A 83 -9.71 -5.12 -10.40
CA CYS A 83 -8.81 -4.80 -11.50
C CYS A 83 -7.32 -4.85 -11.10
N TRP A 84 -6.99 -5.68 -10.11
CA TRP A 84 -5.63 -5.86 -9.58
C TRP A 84 -4.96 -7.03 -10.29
N ASN A 85 -3.73 -6.83 -10.76
CA ASN A 85 -2.92 -7.89 -11.33
C ASN A 85 -1.82 -8.31 -10.35
N PRO A 86 -1.95 -9.49 -9.70
CA PRO A 86 -0.97 -9.94 -8.71
C PRO A 86 0.45 -10.11 -9.24
N LYS A 87 0.62 -10.33 -10.55
CA LYS A 87 1.93 -10.49 -11.19
C LYS A 87 2.57 -9.15 -11.57
N HIS A 88 1.74 -8.12 -11.70
CA HIS A 88 2.16 -6.80 -12.16
C HIS A 88 1.47 -5.70 -11.33
N PRO A 89 1.83 -5.55 -10.04
CA PRO A 89 1.34 -4.44 -9.21
C PRO A 89 1.63 -3.10 -9.89
N THR A 90 0.64 -2.21 -9.96
CA THR A 90 0.71 -1.00 -10.80
C THR A 90 1.09 0.25 -10.02
N THR A 91 0.82 0.30 -8.71
CA THR A 91 1.10 1.49 -7.91
C THR A 91 2.60 1.70 -7.74
N PRO A 92 3.08 2.95 -7.65
CA PRO A 92 4.50 3.21 -7.39
C PRO A 92 4.99 2.56 -6.08
N MET A 93 4.16 2.54 -5.05
CA MET A 93 4.53 2.02 -3.73
C MET A 93 4.66 0.49 -3.74
N THR A 94 3.69 -0.23 -4.32
CA THR A 94 3.81 -1.69 -4.44
C THR A 94 4.96 -2.09 -5.33
N ARG A 95 5.23 -1.41 -6.45
CA ARG A 95 6.40 -1.69 -7.29
C ARG A 95 7.72 -1.50 -6.55
N ARG A 96 7.82 -0.47 -5.71
CA ARG A 96 9.01 -0.23 -4.87
C ARG A 96 9.30 -1.37 -3.89
N LEU A 97 8.28 -2.10 -3.45
CA LEU A 97 8.44 -3.27 -2.59
C LEU A 97 8.60 -4.57 -3.41
N PHE A 98 7.77 -4.74 -4.43
CA PHE A 98 7.62 -5.98 -5.20
C PHE A 98 8.86 -6.29 -6.05
N GLU A 99 9.41 -5.32 -6.78
CA GLU A 99 10.54 -5.55 -7.68
C GLU A 99 11.81 -5.98 -6.92
N PRO A 100 12.20 -5.35 -5.80
CA PRO A 100 13.34 -5.83 -5.01
C PRO A 100 13.13 -7.23 -4.43
N ILE A 101 11.91 -7.59 -3.99
CA ILE A 101 11.62 -8.96 -3.53
C ILE A 101 11.76 -9.94 -4.68
N LYS A 102 11.19 -9.61 -5.85
CA LYS A 102 11.31 -10.42 -7.06
C LYS A 102 12.76 -10.68 -7.42
N LEU A 103 13.59 -9.64 -7.45
CA LEU A 103 15.03 -9.75 -7.69
C LEU A 103 15.73 -10.57 -6.61
N GLY A 104 15.40 -10.35 -5.34
CA GLY A 104 15.95 -11.07 -4.20
C GLY A 104 15.62 -12.57 -4.23
N LEU A 105 14.53 -12.99 -4.86
CA LEU A 105 14.18 -14.41 -5.03
C LEU A 105 14.92 -15.10 -6.19
N GLY A 106 15.61 -14.35 -7.05
CA GLY A 106 16.29 -14.91 -8.22
C GLY A 106 15.32 -15.63 -9.15
N VAL A 107 15.62 -16.89 -9.51
CA VAL A 107 14.77 -17.70 -10.42
C VAL A 107 13.33 -17.87 -9.89
N GLY A 108 13.14 -17.91 -8.57
CA GLY A 108 11.80 -18.00 -7.97
C GLY A 108 10.96 -16.73 -8.13
N GLY A 109 11.59 -15.58 -8.42
CA GLY A 109 10.92 -14.30 -8.55
C GLY A 109 9.88 -14.24 -9.67
N GLU A 110 10.05 -14.99 -10.76
CA GLU A 110 9.08 -15.01 -11.87
C GLU A 110 7.72 -15.61 -11.48
N ALA A 111 7.68 -16.40 -10.41
CA ALA A 111 6.45 -16.96 -9.88
C ALA A 111 5.85 -16.12 -8.73
N LEU A 112 6.52 -15.03 -8.33
CA LEU A 112 6.03 -14.16 -7.26
C LEU A 112 4.72 -13.48 -7.68
N GLN A 113 3.76 -13.49 -6.76
CA GLN A 113 2.47 -12.81 -6.89
C GLN A 113 2.18 -12.04 -5.61
N LEU A 114 1.57 -10.87 -5.74
CA LEU A 114 1.11 -10.01 -4.64
C LEU A 114 -0.41 -9.86 -4.70
N PHE A 115 -1.12 -10.46 -3.76
CA PHE A 115 -2.57 -10.41 -3.67
C PHE A 115 -3.03 -9.31 -2.72
N CYS A 116 -4.05 -8.56 -3.14
CA CYS A 116 -4.73 -7.57 -2.31
C CYS A 116 -5.91 -8.21 -1.59
N ALA A 117 -5.95 -8.11 -0.27
CA ALA A 117 -6.99 -8.66 0.58
C ALA A 117 -7.89 -7.59 1.21
N ILE A 118 -7.71 -6.32 0.87
CA ILE A 118 -8.54 -5.21 1.35
C ILE A 118 -10.03 -5.49 1.06
N ASN A 119 -10.87 -5.28 2.07
CA ASN A 119 -12.32 -5.49 2.00
C ASN A 119 -12.70 -6.96 1.70
N THR A 120 -11.87 -7.89 2.14
CA THR A 120 -12.18 -9.33 2.14
C THR A 120 -12.40 -9.84 3.57
N ILE A 121 -12.86 -11.08 3.71
CA ILE A 121 -12.98 -11.74 5.02
C ILE A 121 -11.58 -11.84 5.67
N LEU A 122 -10.51 -11.91 4.87
CA LEU A 122 -9.13 -12.02 5.33
C LEU A 122 -8.70 -10.75 6.08
N ASP A 123 -8.90 -9.59 5.46
CA ASP A 123 -8.70 -8.28 6.10
C ASP A 123 -9.60 -8.17 7.35
N TYR A 124 -10.90 -8.39 7.19
CA TYR A 124 -11.84 -8.09 8.28
C TYR A 124 -11.67 -8.97 9.53
N HIS A 125 -11.55 -10.28 9.36
CA HIS A 125 -11.51 -11.24 10.47
C HIS A 125 -10.09 -11.63 10.88
N PHE A 126 -9.09 -11.43 10.01
CA PHE A 126 -7.71 -11.84 10.27
C PHE A 126 -6.71 -10.67 10.31
N GLY A 127 -7.12 -9.46 9.89
CA GLY A 127 -6.25 -8.28 9.88
C GLY A 127 -5.10 -8.43 8.89
N ILE A 128 -5.36 -9.04 7.73
CA ILE A 128 -4.38 -9.26 6.66
C ILE A 128 -4.84 -8.50 5.43
N ASP A 129 -4.06 -7.50 5.04
CA ASP A 129 -4.35 -6.58 3.93
C ASP A 129 -3.83 -7.09 2.59
N GLY A 130 -2.87 -8.00 2.63
CA GLY A 130 -2.40 -8.70 1.45
C GLY A 130 -1.45 -9.83 1.79
N PHE A 131 -1.05 -10.55 0.76
CA PHE A 131 -0.08 -11.62 0.90
C PHE A 131 0.73 -11.84 -0.38
N PHE A 132 1.93 -12.38 -0.22
CA PHE A 132 2.79 -12.87 -1.28
C PHE A 132 2.61 -14.38 -1.44
N SER A 133 2.77 -14.87 -2.67
CA SER A 133 2.92 -16.30 -2.97
C SER A 133 3.90 -16.51 -4.11
N ILE A 134 4.62 -17.63 -4.11
CA ILE A 134 5.58 -18.04 -5.17
C ILE A 134 5.00 -19.21 -6.01
N SER A 135 3.72 -19.53 -5.84
CA SER A 135 3.13 -20.70 -6.50
C SER A 135 2.94 -20.49 -8.01
N LYS A 136 3.47 -21.42 -8.82
CA LYS A 136 3.13 -21.54 -10.25
C LYS A 136 1.69 -22.04 -10.48
N ARG A 137 0.99 -22.51 -9.44
CA ARG A 137 -0.37 -23.04 -9.58
C ARG A 137 -1.34 -21.89 -9.77
N SER A 138 -1.91 -21.79 -10.97
CA SER A 138 -3.13 -21.02 -11.19
C SER A 138 -4.24 -21.63 -10.33
N ALA A 139 -4.61 -20.92 -9.27
CA ALA A 139 -5.87 -20.93 -8.55
C ALA A 139 -6.56 -22.29 -8.38
N LEU A 140 -6.67 -22.77 -7.13
CA LEU A 140 -7.88 -23.44 -6.61
C LEU A 140 -7.73 -23.85 -5.13
N LYS A 141 -6.49 -24.01 -4.61
CA LYS A 141 -6.23 -24.27 -3.18
C LYS A 141 -4.89 -23.65 -2.76
N PHE A 142 -4.96 -22.57 -1.98
CA PHE A 142 -3.83 -22.05 -1.22
C PHE A 142 -3.98 -22.53 0.23
N THR A 143 -2.88 -22.89 0.86
CA THR A 143 -2.80 -23.09 2.31
C THR A 143 -2.10 -21.90 2.96
N VAL A 144 -2.24 -21.78 4.28
CA VAL A 144 -1.54 -20.74 5.05
C VAL A 144 -0.01 -20.89 4.93
N ASP A 145 0.48 -22.11 4.75
CA ASP A 145 1.91 -22.39 4.62
C ASP A 145 2.48 -22.01 3.24
N ASP A 146 1.62 -21.77 2.22
CA ASP A 146 2.03 -21.42 0.85
C ASP A 146 2.23 -19.91 0.64
N ILE A 147 1.98 -19.11 1.67
CA ILE A 147 1.85 -17.65 1.56
C ILE A 147 2.65 -16.92 2.64
N VAL A 148 2.94 -15.66 2.35
CA VAL A 148 3.50 -14.72 3.31
C VAL A 148 2.57 -13.53 3.44
N THR A 149 1.95 -13.39 4.60
CA THR A 149 0.88 -12.43 4.86
C THR A 149 1.42 -11.11 5.43
N PHE A 150 0.73 -10.01 5.16
CA PHE A 150 1.06 -8.73 5.75
C PHE A 150 -0.16 -7.88 6.10
N ASP A 151 0.02 -7.02 7.08
CA ASP A 151 -0.89 -5.97 7.54
C ASP A 151 -0.25 -4.61 7.20
N LEU A 152 -1.01 -3.71 6.59
CA LEU A 152 -0.67 -2.33 6.27
C LEU A 152 -1.04 -1.43 7.44
N THR A 153 -0.12 -1.31 8.40
CA THR A 153 -0.35 -0.49 9.57
C THR A 153 0.10 0.96 9.38
N PHE A 154 -0.72 1.90 9.84
CA PHE A 154 -0.32 3.28 9.99
C PHE A 154 0.20 3.51 11.42
N LYS A 155 1.43 4.03 11.57
CA LYS A 155 2.00 4.32 12.90
C LYS A 155 1.11 5.32 13.66
N SER A 156 0.40 4.82 14.66
CA SER A 156 0.18 5.55 15.90
C SER A 156 0.05 4.53 17.03
N SER A 157 0.99 4.63 17.96
CA SER A 157 1.03 3.95 19.25
C SER A 157 -0.32 4.05 19.98
N SER A 158 -1.17 3.03 19.87
CA SER A 158 -2.26 2.76 20.84
C SER A 158 -3.10 1.50 20.55
N HIS A 159 -3.06 0.91 19.35
CA HIS A 159 -3.78 -0.35 19.09
C HIS A 159 -3.01 -1.58 19.57
N LYS A 160 -2.86 -1.71 20.90
CA LYS A 160 -2.71 -3.03 21.52
C LYS A 160 -4.00 -3.82 21.26
N LYS A 161 -3.87 -5.00 20.67
CA LYS A 161 -4.91 -6.01 20.37
C LYS A 161 -5.68 -5.84 19.05
N LYS A 162 -5.00 -6.07 17.93
CA LYS A 162 -5.53 -7.05 16.96
C LYS A 162 -4.59 -8.24 17.02
N ASN A 163 -5.12 -9.45 17.13
CA ASN A 163 -4.35 -10.69 17.05
C ASN A 163 -3.56 -10.65 15.75
N GLN A 164 -2.28 -10.26 15.78
CA GLN A 164 -1.47 -10.10 14.58
C GLN A 164 -1.14 -11.48 14.04
N LYS A 165 -2.02 -11.98 13.17
CA LYS A 165 -1.86 -13.22 12.42
C LYS A 165 -0.99 -13.04 11.18
N ALA A 166 -0.70 -11.79 10.80
CA ALA A 166 0.15 -11.47 9.66
C ALA A 166 1.63 -11.75 9.97
N ASP A 167 2.38 -12.23 8.98
CA ASP A 167 3.83 -12.46 9.10
C ASP A 167 4.60 -11.13 9.21
N PHE A 168 4.11 -10.09 8.53
CA PHE A 168 4.75 -8.79 8.45
C PHE A 168 3.78 -7.65 8.74
N LEU A 169 4.29 -6.64 9.44
CA LEU A 169 3.68 -5.32 9.48
C LEU A 169 4.45 -4.43 8.52
N ILE A 170 3.73 -3.78 7.61
CA ILE A 170 4.27 -2.85 6.64
C ILE A 170 3.64 -1.50 6.92
N SER A 171 4.46 -0.48 7.07
CA SER A 171 4.04 0.87 7.40
C SER A 171 4.63 1.89 6.44
N ALA A 172 4.10 3.11 6.44
CA ALA A 172 4.68 4.21 5.67
C ALA A 172 6.17 4.46 6.00
N ALA A 173 6.58 4.20 7.25
CA ALA A 173 7.96 4.39 7.70
C ALA A 173 8.97 3.44 7.01
N ASP A 174 8.50 2.29 6.52
CA ASP A 174 9.34 1.37 5.76
C ASP A 174 9.73 1.94 4.39
N PHE A 175 8.96 2.92 3.88
CA PHE A 175 9.20 3.57 2.59
C PHE A 175 9.92 4.91 2.68
N GLU A 176 10.14 5.44 3.89
CA GLU A 176 10.79 6.74 4.16
C GLU A 176 12.28 6.73 3.83
N SER A 177 12.94 5.58 3.88
CA SER A 177 14.36 5.45 3.56
C SER A 177 14.69 4.15 2.85
N LEU A 178 15.74 4.16 2.01
CA LEU A 178 16.23 2.95 1.33
C LEU A 178 16.70 1.86 2.30
N PRO A 179 17.40 2.18 3.42
CA PRO A 179 17.76 1.16 4.42
C PRO A 179 16.55 0.46 5.06
N ASN A 180 15.49 1.19 5.41
CA ASN A 180 14.28 0.58 6.00
C ASN A 180 13.61 -0.37 4.99
N LEU A 181 13.44 0.10 3.75
CA LEU A 181 12.85 -0.69 2.69
C LEU A 181 13.70 -1.93 2.40
N GLY A 182 15.02 -1.79 2.33
CA GLY A 182 15.95 -2.91 2.11
C GLY A 182 15.87 -3.96 3.22
N TYR A 183 15.79 -3.52 4.48
CA TYR A 183 15.60 -4.42 5.63
C TYR A 183 14.27 -5.19 5.55
N LEU A 184 13.18 -4.51 5.19
CA LEU A 184 11.87 -5.15 4.99
C LEU A 184 11.92 -6.18 3.85
N VAL A 185 12.49 -5.80 2.71
CA VAL A 185 12.67 -6.69 1.54
C VAL A 185 13.44 -7.94 1.92
N ASP A 186 14.59 -7.80 2.60
CA ASP A 186 15.43 -8.92 3.01
C ASP A 186 14.69 -9.89 3.93
N LYS A 187 13.87 -9.37 4.87
CA LYS A 187 13.07 -10.21 5.75
C LYS A 187 12.01 -11.00 4.97
N ILE A 188 11.30 -10.35 4.06
CA ILE A 188 10.28 -11.00 3.24
C ILE A 188 10.91 -12.08 2.35
N VAL A 189 12.04 -11.77 1.68
CA VAL A 189 12.77 -12.73 0.84
C VAL A 189 13.22 -13.95 1.64
N ARG A 190 13.77 -13.76 2.85
CA ARG A 190 14.20 -14.88 3.70
C ARG A 190 13.03 -15.78 4.10
N LYS A 191 11.89 -15.19 4.46
CA LYS A 191 10.68 -15.94 4.83
C LYS A 191 10.16 -16.74 3.63
N LEU A 192 9.97 -16.07 2.50
CA LEU A 192 9.54 -16.69 1.25
C LEU A 192 10.45 -17.84 0.79
N ARG A 193 11.77 -17.71 0.96
CA ARG A 193 12.71 -18.80 0.63
C ARG A 193 12.60 -20.00 1.57
N LYS A 194 12.41 -19.76 2.86
CA LYS A 194 12.28 -20.82 3.87
C LYS A 194 11.06 -21.69 3.60
N ASP A 195 9.98 -21.09 3.11
CA ASP A 195 8.72 -21.79 2.88
C ASP A 195 8.66 -22.42 1.47
N CYS A 196 9.68 -22.21 0.62
CA CYS A 196 9.80 -22.78 -0.73
C CYS A 196 10.85 -23.90 -0.87
N LEU A 197 11.63 -24.21 0.17
CA LEU A 197 12.66 -25.26 0.23
C LEU A 197 12.26 -26.35 1.21
#